data_AF-A0A0Q7M3R8-F1
#
_entry.id   AF-A0A0Q7M3R8-F1
#
_cell.length_a   1.000
_cell.length_b   1.000
_cell.length_c   1.000
_cell.angle_alpha   90.00
_cell.angle_beta   90.00
_cell.angle_gamma   90.00
#
_symmetry.space_group_name_H-M   'P 1'
#
loop_
_entity.id
_entity.type
_entity.pdbx_description
1 polymer ?
#
loop_
_entity_poly.entity_id
_entity_poly.type
_entity_poly.pdbx_seq_one_letter_code
_entity_poly.pdbx_strand_id
1 'polypeptide(L)' 'MSNESKPATQVTIEKLRNGRWGFILKRGSVVYPAQGQFASQMEAVAAGQAVLKSLEKKR' A
#
# COMPACT_ATOMS: atom_id res chain seq x y z
N MET A 1 4.56 -12.59 26.42
CA MET A 1 3.52 -12.30 25.40
C MET A 1 3.94 -11.04 24.66
N SER A 2 4.75 -11.18 23.61
CA SER A 2 5.25 -10.04 22.85
C SER A 2 4.15 -9.57 21.91
N ASN A 3 3.42 -8.53 22.32
CA ASN A 3 2.45 -7.86 21.48
C ASN A 3 3.22 -7.06 20.41
N GLU A 4 3.71 -7.77 19.40
CA GLU A 4 4.36 -7.20 18.24
C GLU A 4 3.28 -6.53 17.39
N SER A 5 2.81 -5.39 17.89
CA SER A 5 2.00 -4.43 17.13
C SER A 5 2.90 -3.87 16.02
N LYS A 6 3.13 -4.69 14.99
CA LYS A 6 3.58 -4.23 13.69
C LYS A 6 2.67 -3.06 13.35
N PRO A 7 3.18 -1.87 13.00
CA PRO A 7 2.31 -0.81 12.53
C PRO A 7 1.50 -1.44 11.39
N ALA A 8 0.18 -1.55 11.56
CA ALA A 8 -0.71 -2.19 10.61
C ALA A 8 -0.55 -1.42 9.29
N THR A 9 0.36 -1.90 8.46
CA THR A 9 0.74 -1.29 7.21
C THR A 9 -0.12 -1.99 6.19
N GLN A 10 -1.24 -1.36 5.86
CA GLN A 10 -2.24 -1.93 4.98
C GLN A 10 -2.14 -1.24 3.63
N VAL A 11 -2.17 -2.03 2.57
CA VAL A 11 -2.20 -1.54 1.20
C VAL A 11 -3.58 -1.85 0.65
N THR A 12 -4.29 -0.81 0.21
CA THR A 12 -5.59 -0.93 -0.45
C THR A 12 -5.45 -0.50 -1.90
N ILE A 13 -6.02 -1.27 -2.83
CA ILE A 13 -5.98 -0.95 -4.26
C ILE A 13 -7.27 -0.24 -4.64
N GLU A 14 -7.15 0.89 -5.32
CA GLU A 14 -8.29 1.70 -5.74
C GLU A 14 -8.16 2.10 -7.22
N LYS A 15 -9.30 2.15 -7.91
CA LYS A 15 -9.38 2.68 -9.26
C LYS A 15 -9.55 4.20 -9.21
N LEU A 16 -8.61 4.91 -9.81
CA LEU A 16 -8.59 6.36 -9.87
C LEU A 16 -9.62 6.89 -10.88
N ARG A 17 -10.03 8.16 -10.73
CA ARG A 17 -11.00 8.83 -11.62
C ARG A 17 -10.58 8.87 -13.09
N ASN A 18 -9.28 8.76 -13.37
CA ASN A 18 -8.74 8.72 -14.72
C ASN A 18 -8.77 7.31 -15.34
N GLY A 19 -9.40 6.32 -14.68
CA GLY A 19 -9.47 4.93 -15.15
C GLY A 19 -8.21 4.09 -14.87
N ARG A 20 -7.16 4.70 -14.31
CA ARG A 20 -5.92 4.02 -13.90
C ARG A 20 -6.07 3.46 -12.50
N TRP A 21 -5.13 2.62 -12.09
CA TRP A 21 -5.09 2.01 -10.77
C TRP A 21 -4.05 2.68 -9.89
N GLY A 22 -4.32 2.77 -8.59
CA GLY A 22 -3.37 3.24 -7.59
C GLY A 22 -3.47 2.40 -6.33
N PHE A 23 -2.49 2.52 -5.45
CA PHE A 23 -2.56 1.90 -4.12
C PHE A 23 -2.49 2.96 -3.03
N ILE A 24 -3.33 2.81 -2.01
CA ILE A 24 -3.35 3.62 -0.80
C ILE A 24 -2.58 2.86 0.27
N LEU A 25 -1.60 3.51 0.86
CA LEU A 25 -0.86 2.98 2.00
C LEU A 25 -1.46 3.55 3.28
N LYS A 26 -1.82 2.68 4.22
CA LYS A 26 -2.23 3.08 5.56
C LYS A 26 -1.23 2.55 6.55
N ARG A 27 -0.69 3.40 7.42
CA ARG A 27 0.28 3.03 8.47
C ARG A 27 -0.25 3.54 9.81
N GLY A 28 -0.84 2.65 10.59
CA GLY A 28 -1.51 3.03 11.84
C GLY A 28 -2.69 3.97 11.56
N SER A 29 -2.67 5.17 12.15
CA SER A 29 -3.69 6.21 11.92
C SER A 29 -3.41 7.11 10.71
N VAL A 30 -2.24 6.98 10.07
CA VAL A 30 -1.86 7.80 8.92
C VAL A 30 -2.28 7.10 7.63
N VAL A 31 -3.14 7.75 6.84
CA VAL A 31 -3.50 7.32 5.48
C VAL A 31 -2.70 8.16 4.49
N TYR A 32 -1.92 7.49 3.66
CA TYR A 32 -1.21 8.12 2.55
C TYR A 32 -2.10 8.08 1.30
N PRO A 33 -2.13 9.17 0.51
CA PRO A 33 -2.94 9.24 -0.70
C PRO A 33 -2.54 8.16 -1.70
N ALA A 34 -3.45 7.84 -2.63
CA ALA A 34 -3.21 6.84 -3.66
C ALA A 34 -1.94 7.17 -4.45
N GLN A 35 -0.97 6.26 -4.40
CA GLN A 35 0.30 6.37 -5.09
C GLN A 35 0.30 5.53 -6.36
N GLY A 36 0.93 6.08 -7.39
CA GLY A 36 1.06 5.46 -8.71
C GLY A 36 -0.18 5.62 -9.59
N GLN A 37 0.05 5.48 -10.89
CA GLN A 37 -1.00 5.45 -11.91
C GLN A 37 -0.71 4.27 -12.83
N PHE A 38 -1.19 3.11 -12.45
CA PHE A 38 -0.95 1.85 -13.13
C PHE A 38 -2.02 1.58 -14.19
N ALA A 39 -1.63 0.93 -15.28
CA ALA A 39 -2.58 0.58 -16.34
C ALA A 39 -3.47 -0.60 -15.91
N SER A 40 -2.94 -1.47 -15.05
CA SER A 40 -3.65 -2.65 -14.54
C SER A 40 -3.71 -2.71 -13.02
N GLN A 41 -4.74 -3.40 -12.50
CA GLN A 41 -4.86 -3.68 -11.08
C GLN A 41 -3.67 -4.50 -10.57
N MET A 42 -3.18 -5.46 -11.37
CA MET A 42 -2.03 -6.29 -11.02
C MET A 42 -0.76 -5.48 -10.76
N GLU A 43 -0.48 -4.47 -11.60
CA GLU A 43 0.65 -3.57 -11.41
C GLU A 43 0.51 -2.77 -10.10
N ALA A 44 -0.69 -2.28 -9.79
CA ALA A 44 -0.94 -1.57 -8.54
C ALA A 44 -0.78 -2.48 -7.30
N VAL A 45 -1.24 -3.73 -7.40
CA VAL A 45 -1.03 -4.75 -6.36
C VAL A 45 0.46 -5.02 -6.17
N ALA A 46 1.19 -5.27 -7.25
CA ALA A 46 2.62 -5.56 -7.19
C ALA A 46 3.42 -4.39 -6.58
N ALA A 47 3.14 -3.16 -6.99
CA ALA A 47 3.76 -1.97 -6.45
C ALA A 47 3.45 -1.79 -4.95
N GLY A 48 2.19 -1.94 -4.56
CA GLY A 48 1.79 -1.83 -3.17
C GLY A 48 2.43 -2.91 -2.28
N GLN A 49 2.48 -4.17 -2.75
CA GLN A 49 3.16 -5.26 -2.05
C GLN A 49 4.68 -5.03 -1.94
N ALA A 50 5.31 -4.49 -2.98
CA ALA A 50 6.74 -4.15 -2.94
C ALA A 50 7.04 -3.06 -1.90
N VAL A 51 6.16 -2.07 -1.75
CA VAL A 51 6.25 -1.05 -0.70
C VAL A 51 6.08 -1.68 0.68
N LEU A 52 5.07 -2.53 0.87
CA LEU A 52 4.84 -3.22 2.14
C LEU A 52 6.07 -4.04 2.55
N LYS A 53 6.62 -4.85 1.63
CA LYS A 53 7.83 -5.64 1.85
C LYS A 53 9.06 -4.77 2.15
N SER A 54 9.19 -3.61 1.50
CA SER A 54 10.29 -2.66 1.74
C SER A 54 10.18 -1.98 3.12
N LEU A 55 8.96 -1.77 3.60
CA LEU A 55 8.70 -1.23 4.94
C LEU A 55 8.95 -2.27 6.03
N GLU A 56 8.62 -3.54 5.78
CA GLU A 56 8.92 -4.65 6.70
C GLU A 56 10.42 -4.91 6.82
N LYS A 57 11.17 -4.86 5.70
CA LYS A 57 12.62 -5.12 5.68
C LYS A 57 13.46 -4.01 6.33
N LYS A 58 12.89 -2.84 6.60
CA LYS A 58 13.56 -1.71 7.28
C LYS A 58 13.45 -1.76 8.83
N ARG A 59 12.95 -2.86 9.40
CA ARG A 59 12.98 -3.14 10.85
C ARG A 59 14.14 -4.07 11.17
#